data_AF-A0A2A4K8Q7-F1
#
_entry.id   AF-A0A2A4K8Q7-F1
#
_cell.length_a   1.000
_cell.length_b   1.000
_cell.length_c   1.000
_cell.angle_alpha   90.00
_cell.angle_beta   90.00
_cell.angle_gamma   90.00
#
_symmetry.space_group_name_H-M   'P 1'
#
loop_
_entity.id
_entity.type
_entity.pdbx_description
1 polymer ?
#
loop_
_entity_poly.entity_id
_entity_poly.type
_entity_poly.pdbx_seq_one_letter_code
_entity_poly.pdbx_strand_id
1 'polypeptide(L)'
;MYILVTEMETTSFTSCKLQGLPRDELTSLQEKFNSLNLLNSKQESFFEVDTHGINILNILSDDNYNYRIRSQSMAMEKTNIGGRTIQVQKLVWTLSKT
;
A
#
# COMPACT_ATOMS: atom_id res chain seq x y z
N MET A 1 2.67 5.26 -16.70
CA MET A 1 2.98 4.10 -15.82
C MET A 1 1.90 3.99 -14.76
N TYR A 2 1.45 2.79 -14.40
CA TYR A 2 0.44 2.56 -13.37
C TYR A 2 0.99 1.70 -12.23
N ILE A 3 0.59 2.02 -11.01
CA ILE A 3 0.87 1.23 -9.80
C ILE A 3 -0.43 0.98 -9.06
N LEU A 4 -0.42 -0.06 -8.22
CA LEU A 4 -1.52 -0.36 -7.30
C LEU A 4 -1.03 -0.14 -5.87
N VAL A 5 -1.87 0.53 -5.08
CA VAL A 5 -1.72 0.60 -3.62
C VAL A 5 -2.94 -0.06 -3.02
N THR A 6 -2.74 -1.09 -2.21
CA THR A 6 -3.82 -1.79 -1.51
C THR A 6 -3.62 -1.63 -0.01
N GLU A 7 -4.51 -0.90 0.65
CA GLU A 7 -4.62 -0.93 2.11
C GLU A 7 -5.46 -2.13 2.51
N MET A 8 -4.95 -2.91 3.45
CA MET A 8 -5.67 -4.00 4.11
C MET A 8 -5.84 -3.63 5.56
N GLU A 9 -7.09 -3.54 5.99
CA GLU A 9 -7.46 -3.23 7.36
C GLU A 9 -8.17 -4.44 7.98
N THR A 10 -7.70 -4.81 9.16
CA THR A 10 -8.32 -5.80 10.04
C THR A 10 -8.63 -5.14 11.38
N THR A 11 -9.28 -5.86 12.28
CA THR A 11 -9.59 -5.35 13.64
C THR A 11 -8.35 -5.00 14.47
N SER A 12 -7.16 -5.48 14.11
CA SER A 12 -5.94 -5.33 14.91
C SER A 12 -4.77 -4.70 14.17
N PHE A 13 -4.86 -4.55 12.85
CA PHE A 13 -3.70 -4.22 12.02
C PHE A 13 -4.10 -3.61 10.69
N THR A 14 -3.31 -2.63 10.24
CA THR A 14 -3.42 -2.00 8.91
C THR A 14 -2.06 -2.05 8.23
N SER A 15 -2.02 -2.53 6.99
CA SER A 15 -0.84 -2.44 6.13
C SER A 15 -1.21 -2.05 4.71
N CYS A 16 -0.23 -1.51 4.00
CA CYS A 16 -0.35 -1.13 2.60
C CYS A 16 0.62 -1.94 1.74
N LYS A 17 0.10 -2.47 0.63
CA LYS A 17 0.87 -3.15 -0.40
C LYS A 17 0.98 -2.29 -1.64
N LEU A 18 2.21 -2.07 -2.10
CA LEU A 18 2.54 -1.35 -3.32
C LEU A 18 2.98 -2.34 -4.40
N GLN A 19 2.40 -2.24 -5.59
CA GLN A 19 2.69 -3.12 -6.73
C GLN A 19 2.95 -2.32 -7.99
N GLY A 20 3.85 -2.85 -8.82
CA GLY A 20 4.16 -2.27 -10.13
C GLY A 20 5.15 -1.10 -10.10
N LEU A 21 5.78 -0.78 -8.95
CA LEU A 21 6.80 0.27 -8.86
C LEU A 21 8.08 -0.11 -9.63
N PRO A 22 8.77 0.84 -10.29
CA PRO A 22 10.11 0.62 -10.82
C PRO A 22 11.10 0.32 -9.70
N ARG A 23 12.15 -0.45 -10.01
CA ARG A 23 13.19 -0.82 -9.03
C ARG A 23 13.86 0.39 -8.37
N ASP A 24 14.13 1.44 -9.14
CA ASP A 24 14.82 2.63 -8.66
C ASP A 24 13.95 3.42 -7.68
N GLU A 25 12.68 3.62 -8.02
CA GLU A 25 11.71 4.26 -7.12
C GLU A 25 11.45 3.43 -5.87
N LEU A 26 11.42 2.10 -6.00
CA LEU A 26 11.25 1.22 -4.85
C LEU A 26 12.38 1.40 -3.83
N THR A 27 13.62 1.57 -4.31
CA THR A 27 14.79 1.78 -3.44
C THR A 27 14.68 3.12 -2.72
N SER A 28 14.34 4.19 -3.45
CA SER A 28 14.11 5.52 -2.87
C SER A 28 12.94 5.53 -1.87
N LEU A 29 11.83 4.87 -2.19
CA LEU A 29 10.68 4.76 -1.28
C LEU A 29 11.04 3.99 -0.02
N GLN A 30 11.80 2.91 -0.14
CA GLN A 30 12.25 2.14 1.02
C GLN A 30 13.09 3.01 1.96
N GLU A 31 14.02 3.81 1.43
CA GLU A 31 14.79 4.78 2.23
C GLU A 31 13.89 5.82 2.90
N LYS A 32 12.89 6.34 2.18
CA LYS A 32 11.91 7.27 2.72
C LYS A 32 11.12 6.65 3.88
N PHE A 33 10.61 5.43 3.73
CA PHE A 33 9.88 4.73 4.77
C PHE A 33 10.75 4.44 5.99
N ASN A 34 12.01 4.04 5.78
CA ASN A 34 12.98 3.86 6.86
C ASN A 34 13.22 5.17 7.63
N SER A 35 13.35 6.31 6.94
CA SER A 35 13.52 7.62 7.60
C SER A 35 12.32 8.03 8.46
N LEU A 36 11.13 7.52 8.12
CA LEU A 36 9.88 7.74 8.86
C LEU A 36 9.65 6.69 9.96
N ASN A 37 10.62 5.79 10.18
CA ASN A 37 10.53 4.65 11.10
C ASN A 37 9.33 3.73 10.83
N LEU A 38 8.94 3.58 9.55
CA LEU A 38 7.88 2.67 9.16
C LEU A 38 8.43 1.28 8.91
N LEU A 39 7.84 0.28 9.56
CA LEU A 39 8.13 -1.13 9.26
C LEU A 39 7.72 -1.43 7.83
N ASN A 40 8.62 -2.07 7.10
CA ASN A 40 8.41 -2.41 5.71
C ASN A 40 9.07 -3.74 5.37
N SER A 41 8.52 -4.43 4.38
CA SER A 41 9.07 -5.67 3.87
C SER A 41 8.90 -5.77 2.36
N LYS A 42 9.91 -6.32 1.69
CA LYS A 42 9.88 -6.56 0.25
C LYS A 42 9.58 -8.02 -0.03
N GLN A 43 8.52 -8.26 -0.79
CA GLN A 43 8.18 -9.57 -1.36
C GLN A 43 8.42 -9.54 -2.87
N GLU A 44 8.37 -10.70 -3.52
CA GLU A 44 8.61 -10.81 -4.97
C GLU A 44 7.60 -10.00 -5.80
N SER A 45 6.34 -9.98 -5.37
CA SER A 45 5.22 -9.39 -6.13
C SER A 45 4.69 -8.06 -5.60
N PHE A 46 5.14 -7.63 -4.41
CA PHE A 46 4.72 -6.39 -3.78
C PHE A 46 5.72 -5.92 -2.73
N PHE A 47 5.62 -4.65 -2.37
CA PHE A 47 6.28 -4.07 -1.22
C PHE A 47 5.24 -3.70 -0.17
N GLU A 48 5.43 -4.12 1.07
CA GLU A 48 4.46 -3.94 2.15
C GLU A 48 5.01 -2.98 3.22
N VAL A 49 4.13 -2.10 3.72
CA VAL A 49 4.46 -1.09 4.73
C VAL A 49 3.35 -1.03 5.76
N ASP A 50 3.72 -0.98 7.04
CA ASP A 50 2.80 -0.98 8.17
C ASP A 50 2.35 0.45 8.46
N THR A 51 1.47 0.97 7.60
CA THR A 51 0.90 2.30 7.75
C THR A 51 -0.44 2.42 7.02
N HIS A 52 -1.20 3.47 7.33
CA HIS A 52 -2.42 3.79 6.60
C HIS A 52 -2.12 4.27 5.18
N GLY A 53 -2.98 3.90 4.25
CA GLY A 53 -2.93 4.21 2.83
C GLY A 53 -2.84 5.69 2.56
N ILE A 54 -3.51 6.53 3.37
CA ILE A 54 -3.39 7.98 3.24
C ILE A 54 -1.93 8.48 3.36
N ASN A 55 -1.12 7.86 4.21
CA ASN A 55 0.29 8.23 4.35
C ASN A 55 1.09 7.85 3.10
N ILE A 56 0.82 6.66 2.55
CA ILE A 56 1.42 6.20 1.30
C ILE A 56 1.01 7.10 0.13
N LEU A 57 -0.28 7.43 0.02
CA LEU A 57 -0.82 8.29 -1.03
C LEU A 57 -0.20 9.69 -0.96
N ASN A 58 -0.06 10.25 0.24
CA ASN A 58 0.60 11.55 0.44
C ASN A 58 2.06 11.52 -0.02
N ILE A 59 2.83 10.49 0.37
CA ILE A 59 4.22 10.32 -0.06
C ILE A 59 4.31 10.18 -1.58
N LEU A 60 3.47 9.33 -2.18
CA LEU A 60 3.49 9.09 -3.62
C LEU A 60 3.02 10.31 -4.44
N SER A 61 2.21 11.19 -3.86
CA SER A 61 1.75 12.42 -4.50
C SER A 61 2.75 13.58 -4.43
N ASP A 62 3.80 13.44 -3.62
CA ASP A 62 4.87 14.43 -3.47
C ASP A 62 5.65 14.63 -4.78
N ASP A 63 6.31 15.78 -4.91
CA ASP A 63 7.01 16.22 -6.13
C ASP A 63 8.14 15.26 -6.55
N ASN A 64 8.61 14.43 -5.60
CA ASN A 64 9.60 13.40 -5.85
C ASN A 64 9.07 12.20 -6.67
N TYR A 65 7.77 11.88 -6.56
CA TYR A 65 7.19 10.68 -7.17
C TYR A 65 6.06 10.99 -8.16
N ASN A 66 5.28 12.06 -7.96
CA ASN A 66 4.25 12.55 -8.88
C ASN A 66 3.19 11.52 -9.29
N TYR A 67 2.79 10.64 -8.38
CA TYR A 67 1.67 9.74 -8.64
C TYR A 67 0.34 10.41 -8.31
N ARG A 68 -0.66 10.21 -9.17
CA ARG A 68 -2.02 10.68 -8.99
C ARG A 68 -3.01 9.52 -9.02
N ILE A 69 -3.99 9.56 -8.13
CA ILE A 69 -5.07 8.57 -8.07
C ILE A 69 -5.90 8.67 -9.35
N ARG A 70 -6.12 7.52 -10.01
CA ARG A 70 -6.98 7.40 -11.19
C ARG A 70 -8.30 6.71 -10.87
N SER A 71 -8.27 5.76 -9.96
CA SER A 71 -9.46 5.08 -9.48
C SER A 71 -9.25 4.59 -8.05
N GLN A 72 -10.36 4.39 -7.36
CA GLN A 72 -10.43 3.76 -6.05
C GLN A 72 -11.51 2.69 -6.09
N SER A 73 -11.25 1.56 -5.44
CA SER A 73 -12.24 0.51 -5.21
C SER A 73 -12.11 -0.03 -3.79
N MET A 74 -13.19 -0.62 -3.28
CA MET A 74 -13.25 -1.21 -1.96
C MET A 74 -13.82 -2.62 -2.06
N ALA A 75 -13.23 -3.56 -1.33
CA ALA A 75 -13.74 -4.91 -1.16
C ALA A 75 -13.76 -5.27 0.33
N MET A 76 -14.77 -6.03 0.75
CA MET A 76 -14.80 -6.64 2.08
C MET A 76 -14.76 -8.15 1.92
N GLU A 77 -13.77 -8.79 2.52
CA GLU A 77 -13.61 -10.23 2.52
C GLU A 77 -13.88 -10.77 3.91
N LYS A 78 -14.67 -11.85 3.98
CA LYS A 78 -14.89 -12.60 5.22
C LYS A 78 -14.22 -13.95 5.09
N THR A 79 -13.28 -14.23 5.98
CA THR A 79 -12.55 -15.50 6.03
C THR A 79 -12.73 -16.13 7.40
N ASN A 80 -12.92 -17.46 7.42
CA ASN A 80 -12.97 -18.21 8.67
C ASN A 80 -11.59 -18.77 9.00
N ILE A 81 -10.98 -18.33 10.10
CA ILE A 81 -9.70 -18.84 10.59
C ILE A 81 -9.91 -19.40 12.00
N GLY A 82 -9.59 -20.69 12.21
CA GLY A 82 -9.68 -21.33 13.52
C GLY A 82 -11.07 -21.28 14.16
N GLY A 83 -12.14 -21.32 13.35
CA GLY A 83 -13.53 -21.24 13.82
C GLY A 83 -14.04 -19.82 14.10
N ARG A 84 -13.23 -18.78 13.87
CA ARG A 84 -13.63 -17.37 13.97
C ARG A 84 -13.77 -16.74 12.59
N THR A 85 -14.81 -15.94 12.39
CA THR A 85 -14.97 -15.11 11.19
C THR A 85 -14.15 -13.84 11.35
N ILE A 86 -13.17 -13.65 10.46
CA ILE A 86 -12.38 -12.43 10.33
C ILE A 86 -12.89 -11.68 9.12
N GLN A 87 -13.17 -10.39 9.30
CA GLN A 87 -13.50 -9.48 8.21
C GLN A 87 -12.26 -8.65 7.89
N VAL A 88 -11.86 -8.66 6.62
CA VAL A 88 -10.76 -7.87 6.08
C VAL A 88 -11.36 -6.85 5.14
N GLN A 89 -11.12 -5.58 5.42
CA GLN A 89 -11.45 -4.49 4.52
C GLN A 89 -10.24 -4.21 3.62
N LYS A 90 -10.47 -4.12 2.32
CA LYS A 90 -9.44 -3.80 1.34
C LYS A 90 -9.83 -2.54 0.59
N LEU A 91 -8.99 -1.52 0.63
CA LEU A 91 -9.08 -0.35 -0.23
C LEU A 91 -7.97 -0.43 -1.25
N VAL A 92 -8.32 -0.32 -2.53
CA VAL A 92 -7.37 -0.39 -3.64
C VAL A 92 -7.42 0.91 -4.40
N TRP A 93 -6.26 1.54 -4.57
CA TRP A 93 -6.06 2.69 -5.43
C TRP A 93 -5.20 2.29 -6.62
N THR A 94 -5.66 2.66 -7.82
CA THR A 94 -4.82 2.67 -9.02
C THR A 94 -4.26 4.07 -9.17
N LEU A 95 -2.94 4.19 -9.15
CA LEU A 95 -2.26 5.47 -9.36
C LEU A 95 -1.55 5.45 -10.70
N SER A 96 -1.42 6.62 -11.32
CA SER A 96 -0.55 6.81 -12.47
C SER A 96 0.44 7.92 -12.22
N LYS A 97 1.66 7.78 -12.73
CA LYS A 97 2.63 8.87 -12.75
C LYS A 97 2.21 9.93 -13.75
N THR A 98 2.17 11.19 -13.33
CA THR A 98 1.97 12.37 -14.20
C THR A 98 3.27 12.91 -14.74
#